data_AF-W1J492-F1
#
_entry.id   AF-W1J492-F1
#
_cell.length_a   1.000
_cell.length_b   1.000
_cell.length_c   1.000
_cell.angle_alpha   90.00
_cell.angle_beta   90.00
_cell.angle_gamma   90.00
#
_symmetry.space_group_name_H-M   'P 1'
#
loop_
_entity.id
_entity.type
_entity.pdbx_description
1 polymer ?
#
loop_
_entity_poly.entity_id
_entity_poly.type
_entity_poly.pdbx_seq_one_letter_code
_entity_poly.pdbx_strand_id
1 'polypeptide(L)' 'MKTQSDYLPAGLPHNRGLWPQEYRERENLDLKASRLIKQLKLRKINRAIIFREIEQTSDKYQEFLKHA' A
#
# COMPACT_ATOMS: atom_id res chain seq x y z
N MET A 1 -13.28 -6.21 13.75
CA MET A 1 -13.80 -5.61 12.50
C MET A 1 -12.58 -5.24 11.67
N LYS A 2 -12.49 -5.63 10.39
CA LYS A 2 -11.42 -5.12 9.52
C LYS A 2 -11.75 -3.64 9.31
N THR A 3 -11.11 -2.78 10.09
CA THR A 3 -11.17 -1.33 9.86
C THR A 3 -10.77 -1.11 8.42
N GLN A 4 -11.72 -0.64 7.62
CA GLN A 4 -11.43 -0.25 6.26
C GLN A 4 -10.35 0.82 6.34
N SER A 5 -9.27 0.65 5.58
CA SER A 5 -8.13 1.56 5.67
C SER A 5 -8.55 3.01 5.39
N ASP A 6 -8.02 3.97 6.14
CA ASP A 6 -8.50 5.37 6.15
C ASP A 6 -8.46 6.07 4.78
N TYR A 7 -7.65 5.54 3.85
CA TYR A 7 -7.51 6.04 2.48
C TYR A 7 -8.55 5.50 1.48
N LEU A 8 -9.45 4.60 1.93
CA LEU A 8 -10.54 4.05 1.13
C LEU A 8 -11.88 4.66 1.56
N PRO A 9 -12.75 5.05 0.62
CA PRO A 9 -14.04 5.67 0.93
C PRO A 9 -15.00 4.67 1.59
N ALA A 10 -15.66 5.10 2.67
CA ALA A 10 -16.67 4.28 3.35
C ALA A 10 -17.77 3.81 2.38
N GLY A 11 -18.24 2.57 2.57
CA GLY A 11 -19.34 2.01 1.76
C GLY A 11 -18.90 1.26 0.50
N LEU A 12 -17.60 1.00 0.32
CA LEU A 12 -17.15 0.08 -0.72
C LEU A 12 -17.73 -1.33 -0.52
N PRO A 13 -18.10 -2.03 -1.61
CA PRO A 13 -18.65 -3.37 -1.51
C PRO A 13 -17.61 -4.33 -0.92
N HIS A 14 -18.04 -5.36 -0.18
CA HIS A 14 -17.12 -6.33 0.41
C HIS A 14 -16.27 -7.05 -0.66
N ASN A 15 -16.84 -7.26 -1.85
CA ASN A 15 -16.12 -7.84 -2.97
C ASN A 15 -15.18 -6.81 -3.62
N ARG A 16 -13.88 -6.97 -3.37
CA ARG A 16 -12.79 -6.15 -3.96
C ARG A 16 -12.76 -6.18 -5.48
N GLY A 17 -13.25 -7.25 -6.10
CA GLY A 17 -13.34 -7.35 -7.57
C GLY A 17 -14.30 -6.32 -8.19
N LEU A 18 -15.25 -5.81 -7.41
CA LEU A 18 -16.18 -4.76 -7.82
C LEU A 18 -15.64 -3.34 -7.60
N TRP A 19 -14.44 -3.21 -7.02
CA TRP A 19 -13.88 -1.90 -6.73
C TRP A 19 -13.38 -1.23 -8.01
N PRO A 20 -13.59 0.10 -8.13
CA PRO A 20 -12.84 0.93 -9.07
C PRO A 20 -11.35 0.60 -9.03
N GLN A 21 -10.70 0.65 -10.19
CA GLN A 21 -9.29 0.28 -10.31
C GLN A 21 -8.39 1.07 -9.36
N GLU A 22 -8.65 2.37 -9.19
CA GLU A 22 -7.88 3.23 -8.29
C GLU A 22 -7.87 2.72 -6.83
N TYR A 23 -9.01 2.23 -6.31
CA TYR A 23 -9.07 1.72 -4.94
C TYR A 23 -8.37 0.37 -4.79
N ARG A 24 -8.42 -0.47 -5.83
CA ARG A 24 -7.63 -1.71 -5.86
C ARG A 24 -6.13 -1.42 -5.92
N GLU A 25 -5.73 -0.41 -6.67
CA GLU A 25 -4.33 0.03 -6.76
C GLU A 25 -3.84 0.57 -5.40
N ARG A 26 -4.63 1.42 -4.73
CA ARG A 26 -4.33 1.91 -3.37
C ARG A 26 -4.22 0.77 -2.36
N GLU A 27 -5.13 -0.20 -2.38
CA GLU A 27 -5.04 -1.37 -1.49
C GLU A 27 -3.78 -2.21 -1.77
N ASN A 28 -3.44 -2.44 -3.03
CA ASN A 28 -2.22 -3.18 -3.39
C ASN A 28 -0.95 -2.46 -2.90
N LEU A 29 -0.93 -1.13 -2.95
CA LEU A 29 0.18 -0.32 -2.45
C LEU A 29 0.32 -0.42 -0.93
N ASP A 30 -0.78 -0.34 -0.19
CA ASP A 30 -0.78 -0.52 1.27
C ASP A 30 -0.29 -1.92 1.67
N LEU A 31 -0.76 -2.97 0.98
CA LEU A 31 -0.28 -4.34 1.18
C LEU A 31 1.22 -4.45 0.88
N LYS A 32 1.70 -3.77 -0.17
CA LYS A 32 3.13 -3.70 -0.51
C LYS A 32 3.92 -3.01 0.61
N ALA A 33 3.47 -1.86 1.09
CA ALA A 33 4.10 -1.11 2.19
C ALA A 33 4.18 -1.97 3.46
N SER A 34 3.05 -2.57 3.87
CA SER A 34 2.97 -3.49 5.02
C SER A 34 3.96 -4.65 4.90
N ARG A 35 4.09 -5.22 3.69
CA ARG A 35 5.04 -6.30 3.42
C ARG A 35 6.49 -5.82 3.53
N LEU A 36 6.83 -4.62 3.03
CA LEU A 36 8.17 -4.05 3.13
C LEU A 36 8.53 -3.75 4.60
N ILE A 37 7.64 -3.15 5.36
CA ILE A 37 7.82 -2.89 6.80
C ILE A 37 8.08 -4.20 7.55
N LYS A 38 7.30 -5.25 7.26
CA LYS A 38 7.52 -6.58 7.86
C LYS A 38 8.89 -7.16 7.51
N GLN A 39 9.31 -7.05 6.25
CA GLN A 39 10.63 -7.54 5.82
C GLN A 39 11.77 -6.75 6.47
N LEU A 40 11.62 -5.43 6.64
CA LEU A 40 12.59 -4.59 7.33
C LEU A 40 12.71 -4.99 8.81
N LYS A 41 11.58 -5.17 9.49
CA LYS A 41 11.56 -5.63 10.90
C LYS A 41 12.24 -7.00 11.08
N LEU A 42 12.07 -7.89 10.10
CA LEU A 42 12.74 -9.19 10.06
C LEU A 42 14.19 -9.14 9.56
N ARG A 43 14.73 -7.94 9.30
CA ARG A 43 16.09 -7.70 8.73
C ARG A 43 16.37 -8.44 7.42
N LYS A 44 15.32 -8.81 6.68
CA LYS A 44 15.44 -9.46 5.35
C LYS A 44 15.79 -8.47 4.25
N ILE A 45 15.42 -7.21 4.45
CA ILE A 45 15.75 -6.09 3.57
C ILE A 45 16.31 -4.94 4.42
N ASN A 46 16.97 -4.00 3.76
CA ASN A 46 17.44 -2.75 4.37
C ASN A 46 16.61 -1.56 3.87
N ARG A 47 16.84 -0.38 4.46
CA ARG A 47 16.12 0.85 4.09
C ARG A 47 16.36 1.27 2.64
N ALA A 48 17.51 0.97 2.05
CA ALA A 48 17.80 1.32 0.66
C ALA A 48 16.87 0.58 -0.32
N ILE A 49 16.53 -0.67 -0.04
CA ILE A 49 15.53 -1.42 -0.82
C ILE A 49 14.16 -0.75 -0.74
N ILE A 50 13.77 -0.24 0.43
CA ILE A 50 12.50 0.49 0.59
C ILE A 50 12.49 1.75 -0.27
N PHE A 51 13.55 2.55 -0.24
CA PHE A 51 13.64 3.76 -1.07
C PHE A 51 13.54 3.45 -2.57
N ARG A 52 14.24 2.41 -3.03
CA ARG A 52 14.15 1.97 -4.43
C ARG A 52 12.73 1.53 -4.82
N GLU A 53 12.04 0.80 -3.94
CA GLU A 53 10.65 0.35 -4.20
C GLU A 53 9.66 1.53 -4.23
N ILE A 54 9.91 2.58 -3.45
CA ILE A 54 9.15 3.84 -3.51
C ILE A 54 9.44 4.57 -4.81
N GLU A 55 10.71 4.70 -5.22
CA GLU A 55 11.11 5.34 -6.48
C GLU A 55 10.53 4.63 -7.71
N GLN A 56 10.44 3.30 -7.68
CA GLN A 56 9.85 2.50 -8.75
C GLN A 56 8.31 2.55 -8.78
N THR A 57 7.68 3.05 -7.72
CA THR A 57 6.24 3.24 -7.71
C THR A 57 5.92 4.54 -8.45
N SER A 58 4.98 4.49 -9.40
CA SER A 58 4.55 5.64 -10.21
C SER A 58 4.34 6.90 -9.35
N ASP A 59 4.75 8.07 -9.86
CA ASP A 59 4.71 9.35 -9.14
C ASP A 59 3.36 9.64 -8.48
N LYS A 60 2.25 9.24 -9.12
CA LYS A 60 0.87 9.37 -8.61
C LYS A 60 0.65 8.71 -7.23
N TYR A 61 1.51 7.76 -6.85
CA TYR A 61 1.35 6.92 -5.67
C TYR A 61 2.54 6.98 -4.70
N GLN A 62 3.59 7.76 -5.01
CA GLN A 62 4.73 7.91 -4.09
C GLN A 62 4.35 8.59 -2.78
N GLU A 63 3.51 9.63 -2.82
CA GLU A 63 3.03 10.32 -1.61
C GLU A 63 2.27 9.35 -0.70
N PHE A 64 1.48 8.45 -1.27
CA PHE A 64 0.74 7.45 -0.52
C PHE A 64 1.65 6.49 0.26
N LEU A 65 2.72 6.00 -0.38
CA LEU A 65 3.70 5.11 0.28
C LEU A 65 4.56 5.82 1.33
N LYS A 66 4.80 7.14 1.20
CA LYS A 66 5.59 7.91 2.17
C LYS A 66 4.83 8.17 3.48
N HIS A 67 3.49 8.16 3.43
CA HIS A 67 2.62 8.45 4.58
C HIS A 67 1.93 7.20 5.17
N ALA A 68 2.20 6.00 4.64
CA ALA A 68 1.70 4.71 5.14
C ALA A 68 2.61 4.13 6.25
#